data_AF-A0A2S9RQY5-F1
#
_entry.id   AF-A0A2S9RQY5-F1
#
_cell.length_a   1.000
_cell.length_b   1.000
_cell.length_c   1.000
_cell.angle_alpha   90.00
_cell.angle_beta   90.00
_cell.angle_gamma   90.00
#
_symmetry.space_group_name_H-M   'P 1'
#
loop_
_entity.id
_entity.type
_entity.pdbx_description
1 polymer ?
#
loop_
_entity_poly.entity_id
_entity_poly.type
_entity_poly.pdbx_seq_one_letter_code
_entity_poly.pdbx_strand_id
1 'polypeptide(L)'
;MVLGLGVCANISLKKSGMYGNGGLLAACGWGYAINPARDFMLRLIHAIMPIKNKGTSNFDYAWVPVLRPVIGAILAAWLYKALF
;
A
#
# COMPACT_ATOMS: atom_id res chain seq x y z
N MET A 1 4.23 -2.63 3.05
CA MET A 1 5.28 -2.12 2.12
C MET A 1 5.98 -3.20 1.29
N VAL A 2 6.15 -4.43 1.77
CA VAL A 2 6.75 -5.54 0.98
C VAL A 2 6.06 -5.80 -0.36
N LEU A 3 4.73 -5.69 -0.43
CA LEU A 3 3.99 -5.91 -1.69
C LEU A 3 4.13 -4.76 -2.70
N GLY A 4 4.39 -3.53 -2.26
CA GLY A 4 4.69 -2.41 -3.17
C GLY A 4 6.11 -2.52 -3.75
N LEU A 5 7.10 -2.82 -2.90
CA LEU A 5 8.48 -3.05 -3.32
C LEU A 5 8.62 -4.30 -4.20
N GLY A 6 7.90 -5.37 -3.89
CA GLY A 6 7.88 -6.59 -4.69
C GLY A 6 7.29 -6.37 -6.08
N VAL A 7 6.30 -5.48 -6.22
CA VAL A 7 5.71 -5.13 -7.51
C VAL A 7 6.64 -4.25 -8.32
N CYS A 8 7.33 -3.28 -7.70
CA CYS A 8 8.40 -2.51 -8.36
C CYS A 8 9.56 -3.41 -8.84
N ALA A 9 9.95 -4.41 -8.04
CA ALA A 9 10.94 -5.41 -8.46
C ALA A 9 10.42 -6.28 -9.62
N ASN A 10 9.14 -6.66 -9.59
CA ASN A 10 8.50 -7.49 -10.63
C ASN A 10 8.32 -6.76 -11.97
N ILE A 11 8.27 -5.42 -12.01
CA ILE A 11 8.24 -4.68 -13.29
C ILE A 11 9.63 -4.28 -13.79
N SER A 12 10.62 -4.20 -12.89
CA SER A 12 11.98 -3.73 -13.19
C SER A 12 12.96 -4.85 -13.54
N LEU A 13 12.70 -6.09 -13.12
CA LEU A 13 13.61 -7.22 -13.38
C LEU A 13 13.28 -7.87 -14.73
N LYS A 14 14.26 -7.92 -15.64
CA LYS A 14 14.10 -8.53 -16.99
C LYS A 14 13.66 -10.00 -17.00
N LYS A 15 13.83 -10.70 -15.87
CA LYS A 15 13.54 -12.13 -15.72
C LYS A 15 12.20 -12.42 -15.06
N SER A 16 11.43 -11.40 -14.69
CA SER A 16 10.08 -11.59 -14.18
C SER A 16 9.07 -11.58 -15.33
N GLY A 17 7.98 -12.36 -15.19
CA GLY A 17 6.94 -12.49 -16.21
C GLY A 17 6.14 -11.21 -16.49
N MET A 18 6.45 -10.10 -15.80
CA MET A 18 5.75 -8.82 -15.85
C MET A 18 6.70 -7.63 -16.13
N TYR A 19 7.92 -7.89 -16.61
CA TYR A 19 8.88 -6.86 -16.99
C TYR A 19 8.29 -5.87 -18.01
N GLY A 20 8.42 -4.58 -17.74
CA GLY A 20 7.94 -3.52 -18.64
C GLY A 20 6.44 -3.23 -18.57
N ASN A 21 5.67 -3.96 -17.76
CA ASN A 21 4.22 -3.77 -17.61
C ASN A 21 3.85 -2.60 -16.65
N GLY A 22 4.86 -1.79 -16.29
CA GLY A 22 4.75 -0.38 -15.94
C GLY A 22 3.77 -0.01 -14.81
N GLY A 23 3.00 1.05 -15.07
CA GLY A 23 2.15 1.72 -14.06
C GLY A 23 0.90 0.95 -13.64
N LEU A 24 0.36 0.08 -14.50
CA LEU A 24 -0.87 -0.68 -14.19
C LEU A 24 -0.64 -1.65 -13.03
N LEU A 25 0.43 -2.44 -13.10
CA LEU A 25 0.77 -3.37 -12.04
C LEU A 25 1.24 -2.66 -10.78
N ALA A 26 2.00 -1.57 -10.92
CA ALA A 26 2.39 -0.72 -9.82
C ALA A 26 1.14 -0.19 -9.08
N ALA A 27 0.14 0.33 -9.81
CA ALA A 27 -1.09 0.82 -9.22
C ALA A 27 -1.90 -0.29 -8.52
N CYS A 28 -2.04 -1.47 -9.13
CA CYS A 28 -2.73 -2.61 -8.51
C CYS A 28 -2.03 -3.11 -7.24
N GLY A 29 -0.71 -3.22 -7.29
CA GLY A 29 0.13 -3.66 -6.16
C GLY A 29 0.14 -2.68 -5.00
N TRP A 30 0.24 -1.39 -5.32
CA TRP A 30 0.19 -0.31 -4.33
C TRP A 30 -1.22 -0.10 -3.76
N GLY A 31 -2.27 -0.27 -4.58
CA GLY A 31 -3.66 -0.24 -4.12
C GLY A 31 -3.97 -1.30 -3.05
N TYR A 32 -3.51 -2.54 -3.27
CA TYR A 32 -3.60 -3.61 -2.26
C TYR A 32 -2.74 -3.37 -1.02
N ALA A 33 -1.69 -2.56 -1.12
CA ALA A 33 -0.83 -2.20 0.01
C ALA A 33 -1.38 -1.04 0.84
N ILE A 34 -2.30 -0.24 0.30
CA ILE A 34 -2.91 0.90 0.99
C ILE A 34 -4.22 0.52 1.69
N ASN A 35 -4.81 -0.63 1.38
CA ASN A 35 -6.09 -1.05 1.96
C ASN A 35 -6.06 -1.02 3.51
N PRO A 36 -6.86 -0.15 4.16
CA PRO A 36 -6.79 0.08 5.60
C PRO A 36 -7.10 -1.19 6.41
N ALA A 37 -7.99 -2.05 5.93
CA ALA A 37 -8.28 -3.33 6.57
C ALA A 37 -7.06 -4.26 6.57
N ARG A 38 -6.29 -4.30 5.48
CA ARG A 38 -5.10 -5.15 5.40
C ARG A 38 -3.98 -4.65 6.31
N ASP A 39 -3.80 -3.32 6.36
CA ASP A 39 -2.73 -2.69 7.13
C ASP A 39 -3.01 -2.67 8.65
N PHE A 40 -4.28 -2.55 9.05
CA PHE A 40 -4.68 -2.57 10.46
C PHE A 40 -4.68 -4.00 11.04
N MET A 41 -5.19 -4.97 10.27
CA MET A 41 -5.26 -6.38 10.69
C MET A 41 -3.88 -6.98 10.99
N LEU A 42 -2.89 -6.75 10.12
CA LEU A 42 -1.52 -7.23 10.35
C LEU A 42 -0.90 -6.61 11.60
N ARG A 43 -1.13 -5.31 11.85
CA ARG A 43 -0.61 -4.62 13.03
C ARG A 43 -1.27 -5.13 14.32
N LEU A 44 -2.57 -5.41 14.29
CA LEU A 44 -3.30 -5.97 15.42
C LEU A 44 -2.79 -7.38 15.76
N ILE A 45 -2.61 -8.24 14.76
CA ILE A 45 -2.05 -9.58 14.96
C ILE A 45 -0.60 -9.49 15.47
N HIS A 46 0.22 -8.58 14.94
CA HIS A 46 1.58 -8.35 15.43
C HIS A 46 1.62 -7.77 16.86
N ALA A 47 0.55 -7.09 17.30
CA ALA A 47 0.42 -6.62 18.69
C ALA A 47 0.03 -7.73 19.66
N ILE A 48 -0.83 -8.65 19.23
CA ILE A 48 -1.38 -9.75 20.07
C ILE A 48 -0.44 -10.95 20.11
N MET A 49 0.29 -11.25 19.03
CA MET A 49 1.11 -12.46 18.95
C MET A 49 2.42 -12.30 19.76
N PRO A 50 2.73 -13.22 20.70
CA PRO A 50 3.95 -13.17 21.48
C PRO A 50 5.14 -13.68 20.65
N ILE A 51 5.83 -12.75 19.99
CA ILE A 51 7.01 -13.04 19.15
C ILE A 51 8.28 -12.65 19.94
N LYS A 52 9.21 -13.60 20.12
CA LYS A 52 10.53 -13.35 20.73
C LYS A 52 11.34 -12.37 19.85
N ASN A 53 11.98 -11.35 20.44
CA ASN A 53 12.70 -10.26 19.73
C ASN A 53 11.84 -9.41 18.77
N LYS A 54 10.59 -9.11 19.16
CA LYS A 54 9.70 -8.22 18.41
C LYS A 54 10.19 -6.75 18.44
N GLY A 55 10.11 -6.07 17.28
CA GLY A 55 10.24 -4.61 17.15
C GLY A 55 8.93 -3.84 17.42
N THR A 56 8.91 -2.53 17.16
CA THR A 56 7.71 -1.70 17.39
C THR A 56 6.60 -2.00 16.38
N SER A 57 5.34 -2.05 16.84
CA SER A 57 4.15 -2.28 15.97
C SER A 57 3.80 -1.10 15.04
N ASN A 58 4.61 -0.02 15.04
CA ASN A 58 4.50 1.15 14.17
C ASN A 58 3.05 1.67 14.01
N PHE A 59 2.38 1.88 15.15
CA PHE A 59 1.03 2.42 15.23
C PHE A 59 0.96 3.90 14.80
N ASP A 60 2.06 4.66 14.94
CA ASP A 60 2.16 6.03 14.42
C ASP A 60 1.96 6.12 12.90
N TYR A 61 2.13 5.02 12.17
CA TYR A 61 1.93 4.96 10.72
C TYR A 61 0.60 4.29 10.34
N ALA A 62 -0.23 3.91 11.32
CA ALA A 62 -1.49 3.20 11.07
C ALA A 62 -2.60 4.10 10.51
N TRP A 63 -2.57 5.40 10.82
CA TRP A 63 -3.53 6.37 10.30
C TRP A 63 -3.25 6.77 8.85
N VAL A 64 -1.98 6.70 8.42
CA VAL A 64 -1.51 7.08 7.07
C VAL A 64 -2.26 6.35 5.93
N PRO A 65 -2.40 5.01 5.95
CA PRO A 65 -3.17 4.27 4.94
C PRO A 65 -4.69 4.45 5.05
N VAL A 66 -5.21 5.15 6.07
CA VAL A 66 -6.64 5.48 6.19
C VAL A 66 -6.90 6.90 5.68
N LEU A 67 -6.14 7.89 6.15
CA LEU A 67 -6.39 9.31 5.85
C LEU A 67 -5.87 9.74 4.47
N ARG A 68 -4.70 9.26 4.03
CA ARG A 68 -4.15 9.67 2.71
C ARG A 68 -5.03 9.23 1.53
N PRO A 69 -5.61 8.02 1.50
CA PRO A 69 -6.46 7.61 0.38
C PRO A 69 -7.77 8.38 0.33
N VAL A 70 -8.36 8.69 1.49
CA VAL A 70 -9.58 9.48 1.58
C VAL A 70 -9.35 10.89 1.03
N ILE A 71 -8.28 11.56 1.47
CA ILE A 71 -7.93 12.90 0.98
C ILE A 71 -7.60 12.86 -0.52
N GLY A 72 -6.83 11.87 -0.97
CA GLY A 72 -6.47 11.71 -2.38
C GLY A 72 -7.69 11.47 -3.28
N ALA A 73 -8.65 10.66 -2.83
CA ALA A 73 -9.89 10.41 -3.55
C ALA A 73 -10.79 11.66 -3.63
N ILE A 74 -10.89 12.43 -2.54
CA ILE A 74 -11.65 13.69 -2.52
C ILE A 74 -11.04 14.70 -3.50
N LEU A 75 -9.71 14.87 -3.47
CA LEU A 75 -9.01 15.78 -4.38
C LEU A 75 -9.14 15.33 -5.84
N ALA A 76 -9.03 14.03 -6.12
CA ALA A 76 -9.22 13.50 -7.47
C ALA A 76 -10.65 13.71 -7.98
N ALA A 77 -11.66 13.52 -7.13
CA ALA A 77 -13.06 13.76 -7.48
C ALA A 77 -13.34 15.25 -7.73
N TRP A 78 -12.75 16.13 -6.94
CA TRP A 78 -12.82 17.58 -7.14
C TRP A 78 -12.15 18.01 -8.45
N LEU A 79 -10.96 17.48 -8.74
CA LEU A 79 -10.25 17.77 -9.97
C LEU A 79 -11.02 17.28 -11.20
N TYR A 80 -11.64 16.10 -11.12
CA TYR A 80 -12.49 15.57 -12.19
C TYR A 80 -13.66 16.50 -12.51
N LYS A 81 -14.38 16.98 -11.47
CA LYS A 81 -15.45 17.97 -11.62
C LYS A 81 -14.99 19.34 -12.12
N ALA A 82 -13.72 19.70 -11.94
CA ALA A 82 -13.18 20.97 -12.40
C ALA A 82 -12.74 20.92 -13.87
N LEU A 83 -12.43 19.73 -14.40
CA LEU A 83 -11.92 19.53 -15.75
C LEU A 83 -13.01 19.09 -16.76
N PHE A 84 -14.10 18.48 -16.28
CA PHE A 84 -15.22 17.97 -17.07
C PHE A 84 -16.54 18.43 -16.48
#